data_AF-A0A1H8FXS5-F1
#
_entry.id   AF-A0A1H8FXS5-F1
#
_cell.length_a   1.000
_cell.length_b   1.000
_cell.length_c   1.000
_cell.angle_alpha   90.00
_cell.angle_beta   90.00
_cell.angle_gamma   90.00
#
_symmetry.space_group_name_H-M   'P 1'
#
loop_
_entity.id
_entity.type
_entity.pdbx_description
1 polymer ?
#
loop_
_entity_poly.entity_id
_entity_poly.type
_entity_poly.pdbx_seq_one_letter_code
_entity_poly.pdbx_strand_id
1 'polypeptide(L)'
;MKFNEYGLLEPGDYPLTFDQLRQSILVKGEAHSLLPWDAYWRRKLVDNLEICVRQLWACGIEEVYIDGSFCTDKYQPGDIDGYFVAPDPMEVFDGTLANKLNRLDPYKCWGWDRRRFDAYGNLQLEMWYRYRVELFPHCAGVYSGVLNDKGENMKFDEFFRTDRDFLIPKGIVKLVKG
;
A
#
# COMPACT_ATOMS: atom_id res chain seq x y z
N MET A 1 16.40 2.90 -7.68
CA MET A 1 15.69 2.02 -6.74
C MET A 1 16.40 0.69 -6.73
N LYS A 2 16.69 0.13 -5.54
CA LYS A 2 17.37 -1.16 -5.34
C LYS A 2 16.93 -1.74 -3.99
N PHE A 3 17.07 -3.05 -3.80
CA PHE A 3 16.92 -3.68 -2.50
C PHE A 3 18.24 -3.66 -1.71
N ASN A 4 18.15 -3.60 -0.39
CA ASN A 4 19.29 -3.75 0.51
C ASN A 4 19.57 -5.23 0.82
N GLU A 5 20.58 -5.52 1.64
CA GLU A 5 20.96 -6.89 2.00
C GLU A 5 19.88 -7.67 2.78
N TYR A 6 18.86 -6.98 3.29
CA TYR A 6 17.70 -7.56 3.98
C TYR A 6 16.50 -7.79 3.05
N GLY A 7 16.66 -7.55 1.75
CA GLY A 7 15.56 -7.65 0.78
C GLY A 7 14.54 -6.51 0.88
N LEU A 8 14.81 -5.48 1.66
CA LEU A 8 13.95 -4.30 1.81
C LEU A 8 14.33 -3.24 0.78
N LEU A 9 13.36 -2.45 0.35
CA LEU A 9 13.66 -1.27 -0.45
C LEU A 9 14.56 -0.33 0.35
N GLU A 10 15.66 0.13 -0.25
CA GLU A 10 16.54 1.10 0.40
C GLU A 10 15.76 2.32 0.92
N PRO A 11 16.12 2.89 2.08
CA PRO A 11 15.43 4.04 2.64
C PRO A 11 15.30 5.22 1.67
N GLY A 12 14.10 5.79 1.59
CA GLY A 12 13.81 6.96 0.75
C GLY A 12 12.39 6.98 0.20
N ASP A 13 12.02 8.11 -0.39
CA ASP A 13 10.75 8.30 -1.09
C ASP A 13 11.00 8.16 -2.59
N TYR A 14 10.31 7.21 -3.22
CA TYR A 14 10.42 6.94 -4.63
C TYR A 14 9.18 7.44 -5.36
N PRO A 15 9.16 8.69 -5.88
CA PRO A 15 8.05 9.18 -6.68
C PRO A 15 8.00 8.44 -8.01
N LEU A 16 6.89 7.77 -8.30
CA LEU A 16 6.69 7.00 -9.53
C LEU A 16 5.28 7.20 -10.10
N THR A 17 5.19 7.36 -11.42
CA THR A 17 3.93 7.13 -12.15
C THR A 17 3.64 5.63 -12.23
N PHE A 18 2.42 5.24 -12.59
CA PHE A 18 2.09 3.82 -12.80
C PHE A 18 2.92 3.17 -13.91
N ASP A 19 3.23 3.90 -14.98
CA ASP A 19 4.11 3.40 -16.04
C ASP A 19 5.53 3.19 -15.52
N GLN A 20 6.08 4.14 -14.76
CA GLN A 20 7.38 3.97 -14.12
C GLN A 20 7.40 2.81 -13.13
N LEU A 21 6.34 2.66 -12.32
CA LEU A 21 6.20 1.55 -11.37
C LEU A 21 6.22 0.19 -12.08
N ARG A 22 5.50 0.04 -13.20
CA ARG A 22 5.49 -1.17 -14.04
C ARG A 22 6.84 -1.47 -14.68
N GLN A 23 7.66 -0.45 -14.94
CA GLN A 23 9.01 -0.62 -15.47
C GLN A 23 10.07 -0.82 -14.38
N SER A 24 9.71 -0.64 -13.11
CA SER A 24 10.65 -0.64 -12.00
C SER A 24 11.04 -2.05 -11.54
N ILE A 25 12.05 -2.13 -10.66
CA ILE A 25 12.47 -3.40 -10.04
C ILE A 25 11.35 -4.07 -9.25
N LEU A 26 10.36 -3.31 -8.75
CA LEU A 26 9.23 -3.86 -7.99
C LEU A 26 8.30 -4.72 -8.85
N VAL A 27 8.37 -4.58 -10.18
CA VAL A 27 7.61 -5.41 -11.12
C VAL A 27 8.53 -6.29 -11.93
N LYS A 28 9.67 -5.79 -12.42
CA LYS A 28 10.58 -6.53 -13.29
C LYS A 28 11.66 -7.34 -12.57
N GLY A 29 11.88 -7.10 -11.29
CA GLY A 29 13.02 -7.60 -10.54
C GLY A 29 14.28 -6.79 -10.81
N GLU A 30 15.30 -6.99 -9.98
CA GLU A 30 16.62 -6.39 -10.22
C GLU A 30 17.32 -7.06 -11.40
N ALA A 31 18.01 -6.26 -12.21
CA ALA A 31 18.83 -6.79 -13.28
C ALA A 31 19.88 -7.75 -12.69
N HIS A 32 20.01 -8.94 -13.27
CA HIS A 32 20.96 -9.98 -12.86
C HIS A 32 20.67 -10.66 -11.50
N SER A 33 19.49 -10.44 -10.90
CA SER A 33 19.08 -11.26 -9.75
C SER A 33 18.89 -12.73 -10.19
N LEU A 34 19.44 -13.65 -9.39
CA LEU A 34 19.23 -15.10 -9.56
C LEU A 34 17.96 -15.58 -8.84
N LEU A 35 17.33 -14.72 -8.05
CA LEU A 35 16.09 -15.05 -7.35
C LEU A 35 14.94 -15.16 -8.36
N PRO A 36 14.03 -16.13 -8.18
CA PRO A 36 12.82 -16.17 -8.98
C PRO A 36 12.05 -14.87 -8.77
N TRP A 37 11.37 -14.38 -9.81
CA TRP A 37 10.58 -13.15 -9.76
C TRP A 37 9.28 -13.27 -10.54
N ASP A 38 8.12 -13.18 -9.88
CA ASP A 38 6.82 -13.27 -10.57
C ASP A 38 6.40 -11.89 -11.10
N ALA A 39 7.01 -11.50 -12.21
CA ALA A 39 6.74 -10.21 -12.86
C ALA A 39 5.29 -10.09 -13.35
N TYR A 40 4.69 -11.20 -13.76
CA TYR A 40 3.30 -11.22 -14.24
C TYR A 40 2.33 -10.94 -13.09
N TRP A 41 2.50 -11.63 -11.96
CA TRP A 41 1.68 -11.40 -10.77
C TRP A 41 1.87 -9.99 -10.20
N ARG A 42 3.12 -9.53 -10.05
CA ARG A 42 3.41 -8.18 -9.57
C ARG A 42 2.81 -7.10 -10.47
N ARG A 43 2.82 -7.30 -11.79
CA ARG A 43 2.13 -6.39 -12.72
C ARG A 43 0.61 -6.39 -12.50
N LYS A 44 0.00 -7.55 -12.32
CA LYS A 44 -1.43 -7.65 -12.01
C LYS A 44 -1.81 -6.90 -10.72
N LEU A 45 -0.96 -6.97 -9.68
CA LEU A 45 -1.16 -6.18 -8.46
C LEU A 45 -1.11 -4.67 -8.73
N VAL A 46 -0.14 -4.20 -9.54
CA VAL A 46 -0.07 -2.79 -9.95
C VAL A 46 -1.29 -2.36 -10.76
N ASP A 47 -1.78 -3.21 -11.66
CA ASP A 47 -2.98 -2.91 -12.46
C ASP A 47 -4.23 -2.78 -11.57
N ASN A 48 -4.35 -3.61 -10.52
CA ASN A 48 -5.42 -3.49 -9.53
C ASN A 48 -5.27 -2.24 -8.64
N LEU A 49 -4.06 -1.96 -8.17
CA LEU A 49 -3.74 -0.76 -7.41
C LEU A 49 -4.11 0.50 -8.18
N GLU A 50 -3.83 0.56 -9.49
CA GLU A 50 -4.16 1.70 -10.32
C GLU A 50 -5.65 2.02 -10.30
N ILE A 51 -6.52 1.01 -10.25
CA ILE A 51 -7.96 1.22 -10.12
C ILE A 51 -8.28 1.95 -8.82
N CYS A 52 -7.78 1.45 -7.69
CA CYS A 52 -8.04 2.04 -6.37
C CYS A 52 -7.47 3.47 -6.26
N VAL A 53 -6.26 3.69 -6.76
CA VAL A 53 -5.60 5.01 -6.67
C VAL A 53 -6.26 6.03 -7.59
N ARG A 54 -6.74 5.65 -8.76
CA ARG A 54 -7.54 6.54 -9.61
C ARG A 54 -8.86 6.94 -8.95
N GLN A 55 -9.48 6.06 -8.15
CA GLN A 55 -10.66 6.39 -7.36
C GLN A 55 -10.31 7.43 -6.27
N LEU A 56 -9.18 7.25 -5.56
CA LEU A 56 -8.67 8.24 -4.59
C LEU A 56 -8.42 9.60 -5.26
N TRP A 57 -7.71 9.62 -6.38
CA TRP A 57 -7.45 10.85 -7.14
C TRP A 57 -8.72 11.55 -7.62
N ALA A 58 -9.74 10.79 -8.05
CA ALA A 58 -11.04 11.33 -8.42
C ALA A 58 -11.82 11.92 -7.24
N CYS A 59 -11.53 11.48 -6.01
CA CYS A 59 -12.06 12.06 -4.78
C CYS A 59 -11.20 13.21 -4.21
N GLY A 60 -10.18 13.68 -4.95
CA GLY A 60 -9.34 14.81 -4.54
C GLY A 60 -8.21 14.46 -3.56
N ILE A 61 -7.97 13.18 -3.31
CA ILE A 61 -6.81 12.72 -2.53
C ILE A 61 -5.61 12.69 -3.46
N GLU A 62 -4.52 13.39 -3.14
CA GLU A 62 -3.38 13.51 -4.06
C GLU A 62 -2.17 12.67 -3.64
N GLU A 63 -2.00 12.48 -2.33
CA GLU A 63 -0.84 11.81 -1.78
C GLU A 63 -1.18 10.37 -1.43
N VAL A 64 -0.63 9.44 -2.22
CA VAL A 64 -0.77 8.00 -2.00
C VAL A 64 0.60 7.36 -1.98
N TYR A 65 0.84 6.53 -0.98
CA TYR A 65 2.09 5.86 -0.74
C TYR A 65 1.84 4.35 -0.65
N ILE A 66 2.71 3.54 -1.26
CA ILE A 66 2.61 2.08 -1.24
C ILE A 66 3.91 1.46 -0.72
N ASP A 67 3.76 0.38 0.02
CA ASP A 67 4.81 -0.41 0.63
C ASP A 67 4.34 -1.89 0.72
N GLY A 68 4.31 -2.48 1.92
CA GLY A 68 3.95 -3.88 2.14
C GLY A 68 4.98 -4.88 1.58
N SER A 69 4.56 -6.14 1.52
CA SER A 69 5.41 -7.21 0.98
C SER A 69 5.74 -7.03 -0.50
N PHE A 70 5.00 -6.17 -1.21
CA PHE A 70 5.28 -5.81 -2.60
C PHE A 70 6.59 -5.03 -2.76
N CYS A 71 6.94 -4.17 -1.79
CA CYS A 71 8.16 -3.36 -1.81
C CYS A 71 9.39 -4.10 -1.24
N THR A 72 9.38 -5.43 -1.27
CA THR A 72 10.53 -6.27 -0.90
C THR A 72 10.94 -7.17 -2.07
N ASP A 73 12.06 -7.87 -1.92
CA ASP A 73 12.61 -8.84 -2.87
C ASP A 73 11.86 -10.20 -2.88
N LYS A 74 10.71 -10.28 -2.21
CA LYS A 74 9.87 -11.50 -2.16
C LYS A 74 9.46 -11.94 -3.57
N TYR A 75 9.67 -13.20 -3.92
CA TYR A 75 9.30 -13.77 -5.22
C TYR A 75 7.89 -13.36 -5.69
N GLN A 76 6.90 -13.61 -4.84
CA GLN A 76 5.48 -13.37 -5.11
C GLN A 76 4.80 -12.76 -3.86
N PRO A 77 4.62 -11.43 -3.80
CA PRO A 77 3.87 -10.77 -2.72
C PRO A 77 2.38 -11.12 -2.77
N GLY A 78 1.67 -11.07 -1.64
CA GLY A 78 0.24 -11.42 -1.59
C GLY A 78 -0.69 -10.34 -2.15
N ASP A 79 -0.23 -9.10 -2.01
CA ASP A 79 -1.00 -7.86 -2.08
C ASP A 79 -0.07 -6.63 -2.14
N ILE A 80 -0.67 -5.46 -2.31
CA ILE A 80 -0.03 -4.16 -2.10
C ILE A 80 -0.71 -3.44 -0.94
N ASP A 81 0.09 -3.11 0.06
CA ASP A 81 -0.34 -2.29 1.19
C ASP A 81 0.10 -0.84 0.98
N GLY A 82 -0.61 0.10 1.60
CA GLY A 82 -0.22 1.49 1.56
C GLY A 82 -1.12 2.41 2.36
N TYR A 83 -0.85 3.71 2.26
CA TYR A 83 -1.67 4.73 2.87
C TYR A 83 -1.84 5.92 1.94
N PHE A 84 -2.84 6.75 2.25
CA PHE A 84 -3.04 8.02 1.59
C PHE A 84 -3.28 9.13 2.61
N VAL A 85 -2.87 10.35 2.30
CA VAL A 85 -3.12 11.50 3.19
C VAL A 85 -4.54 11.99 2.96
N ALA A 86 -5.41 11.81 3.95
CA ALA A 86 -6.78 12.32 3.89
C ALA A 86 -6.78 13.82 4.22
N PRO A 87 -7.22 14.71 3.30
CA PRO A 87 -7.18 16.15 3.52
C PRO A 87 -8.15 16.59 4.62
N ASP A 88 -9.31 15.92 4.73
CA ASP A 88 -10.27 16.12 5.81
C ASP A 88 -10.43 14.82 6.63
N PRO A 89 -9.93 14.76 7.87
CA PRO A 89 -10.13 13.62 8.76
C PRO A 89 -11.61 13.34 9.04
N MET A 90 -12.48 14.35 9.04
CA MET A 90 -13.90 14.15 9.35
C MET A 90 -14.59 13.27 8.31
N GLU A 91 -14.25 13.45 7.02
CA GLU A 91 -14.80 12.61 5.95
C GLU A 91 -14.41 11.12 6.09
N VAL A 92 -13.29 10.83 6.75
CA VAL A 92 -12.90 9.46 7.07
C VAL A 92 -13.81 8.89 8.16
N PHE A 93 -14.01 9.64 9.25
CA PHE A 93 -14.74 9.17 10.42
C PHE A 93 -16.26 9.12 10.24
N ASP A 94 -16.84 10.05 9.49
CA ASP A 94 -18.29 10.08 9.23
C ASP A 94 -18.71 9.18 8.04
N GLY A 95 -17.75 8.56 7.36
CA GLY A 95 -17.96 7.66 6.23
C GLY A 95 -18.20 8.38 4.89
N THR A 96 -18.15 9.71 4.84
CA THR A 96 -18.32 10.49 3.60
C THR A 96 -17.30 10.08 2.54
N LEU A 97 -16.03 9.91 2.90
CA LEU A 97 -14.99 9.52 1.97
C LEU A 97 -15.24 8.12 1.40
N ALA A 98 -15.51 7.14 2.27
CA ALA A 98 -15.82 5.77 1.84
C ALA A 98 -17.04 5.74 0.89
N ASN A 99 -18.07 6.54 1.18
CA ASN A 99 -19.24 6.67 0.31
C ASN A 99 -18.89 7.28 -1.06
N LYS A 100 -18.05 8.32 -1.11
CA LYS A 100 -17.57 8.91 -2.39
C LYS A 100 -16.82 7.87 -3.22
N LEU A 101 -15.90 7.13 -2.60
CA LEU A 101 -15.10 6.09 -3.26
C LEU A 101 -15.97 4.92 -3.75
N ASN A 102 -16.94 4.48 -2.94
CA ASN A 102 -17.88 3.41 -3.31
C ASN A 102 -18.89 3.80 -4.39
N ARG A 103 -19.05 5.10 -4.72
CA ARG A 103 -19.79 5.51 -5.92
C ARG A 103 -18.98 5.28 -7.20
N LEU A 104 -17.65 5.26 -7.11
CA LEU A 104 -16.75 5.00 -8.22
C LEU A 104 -16.41 3.51 -8.35
N ASP A 105 -16.42 2.79 -7.23
CA ASP A 105 -16.08 1.37 -7.19
C ASP A 105 -17.31 0.46 -7.41
N PRO A 106 -17.36 -0.34 -8.48
CA PRO A 106 -18.50 -1.21 -8.76
C PRO A 106 -18.70 -2.33 -7.73
N TYR A 107 -17.67 -2.66 -6.93
CA TYR A 107 -17.74 -3.69 -5.90
C TYR A 107 -18.03 -3.13 -4.50
N LYS A 108 -18.04 -1.80 -4.37
CA LYS A 108 -18.23 -1.08 -3.11
C LYS A 108 -17.27 -1.56 -2.02
N CYS A 109 -16.01 -1.78 -2.38
CA CYS A 109 -15.02 -2.38 -1.50
C CYS A 109 -14.38 -1.40 -0.49
N TRP A 110 -14.65 -0.10 -0.58
CA TRP A 110 -14.07 0.89 0.33
C TRP A 110 -14.79 0.90 1.67
N GLY A 111 -14.00 0.88 2.73
CA GLY A 111 -14.46 0.83 4.11
C GLY A 111 -13.44 0.08 4.96
N TRP A 112 -13.23 0.54 6.19
CA TRP A 112 -12.21 -0.01 7.09
C TRP A 112 -12.80 -0.80 8.27
N ASP A 113 -14.14 -0.83 8.34
CA ASP A 113 -14.97 -1.53 9.33
C ASP A 113 -15.31 -2.97 8.91
N ARG A 114 -15.39 -3.24 7.60
CA ARG A 114 -15.76 -4.56 7.06
C ARG A 114 -14.53 -5.41 6.81
N ARG A 115 -14.36 -6.43 7.63
CA ARG A 115 -13.30 -7.43 7.51
C ARG A 115 -13.88 -8.83 7.45
N ARG A 116 -13.26 -9.69 6.65
CA ARG A 116 -13.59 -11.12 6.57
C ARG A 116 -12.31 -11.93 6.77
N PHE A 117 -12.47 -13.18 7.21
CA PHE A 117 -11.35 -14.10 7.37
C PHE A 117 -10.95 -14.68 6.02
N ASP A 118 -9.66 -14.61 5.69
CA ASP A 118 -9.10 -15.36 4.58
C ASP A 118 -9.02 -16.86 4.90
N ALA A 119 -8.54 -17.67 3.94
CA ALA A 119 -8.40 -19.11 4.12
C ALA A 119 -7.42 -19.52 5.23
N TYR A 120 -6.63 -18.57 5.74
CA TYR A 120 -5.61 -18.77 6.76
C TYR A 120 -6.00 -18.13 8.10
N GLY A 121 -7.20 -17.55 8.21
CA GLY A 121 -7.70 -16.93 9.44
C GLY A 121 -7.22 -15.49 9.67
N ASN A 122 -6.64 -14.83 8.66
CA ASN A 122 -6.31 -13.40 8.76
C ASN A 122 -7.54 -12.55 8.45
N LEU A 123 -7.74 -11.47 9.20
CA LEU A 123 -8.78 -10.49 8.90
C LEU A 123 -8.34 -9.55 7.78
N GLN A 124 -9.01 -9.61 6.65
CA GLN A 124 -8.71 -8.85 5.44
C GLN A 124 -9.85 -7.89 5.08
N LEU A 125 -9.52 -6.71 4.55
CA LEU A 125 -10.50 -5.75 4.05
C LEU A 125 -11.19 -6.25 2.78
N GLU A 126 -12.38 -5.71 2.49
CA GLU A 126 -13.10 -6.00 1.23
C GLU A 126 -12.25 -5.71 -0.02
N MET A 127 -11.46 -4.63 0.01
CA MET A 127 -10.52 -4.28 -1.07
C MET A 127 -9.43 -5.32 -1.29
N TRP A 128 -9.00 -6.04 -0.25
CA TRP A 128 -8.02 -7.11 -0.39
C TRP A 128 -8.60 -8.28 -1.20
N TYR A 129 -9.83 -8.70 -0.90
CA TYR A 129 -10.49 -9.78 -1.66
C TYR A 129 -10.70 -9.41 -3.12
N ARG A 130 -10.99 -8.14 -3.38
CA ARG A 130 -11.33 -7.68 -4.72
C ARG A 130 -10.12 -7.37 -5.58
N TYR A 131 -9.15 -6.67 -5.00
CA TYR A 131 -8.04 -6.06 -5.70
C TYR A 131 -6.67 -6.53 -5.22
N ARG A 132 -6.57 -7.27 -4.10
CA ARG A 132 -5.29 -7.57 -3.43
C ARG A 132 -4.54 -6.29 -3.07
N VAL A 133 -5.29 -5.31 -2.58
CA VAL A 133 -4.81 -3.98 -2.20
C VAL A 133 -5.43 -3.61 -0.86
N GLU A 134 -4.63 -3.08 0.05
CA GLU A 134 -5.10 -2.44 1.29
C GLU A 134 -4.53 -1.01 1.38
N LEU A 135 -5.42 -0.01 1.39
CA LEU A 135 -5.04 1.40 1.49
C LEU A 135 -5.70 2.03 2.71
N PHE A 136 -4.87 2.58 3.61
CA PHE A 136 -5.31 3.16 4.87
C PHE A 136 -5.29 4.69 4.86
N PRO A 137 -6.26 5.37 5.47
CA PRO A 137 -6.23 6.82 5.61
C PRO A 137 -5.18 7.20 6.67
N HIS A 138 -4.24 8.06 6.28
CA HIS A 138 -3.32 8.72 7.20
C HIS A 138 -3.89 10.10 7.55
N CYS A 139 -4.35 10.25 8.79
CA CYS A 139 -4.82 11.52 9.34
C CYS A 139 -4.80 11.52 10.89
N ALA A 140 -5.16 12.66 11.48
CA ALA A 140 -5.31 12.79 12.92
C ALA A 140 -6.34 11.77 13.46
N GLY A 141 -6.03 11.12 14.58
CA GLY A 141 -6.89 10.09 15.19
C GLY A 141 -6.81 8.68 14.58
N VAL A 142 -6.18 8.51 13.41
CA VAL A 142 -5.99 7.18 12.79
C VAL A 142 -4.57 6.64 13.05
N TYR A 143 -4.45 5.36 13.42
CA TYR A 143 -3.18 4.72 13.76
C TYR A 143 -3.12 3.29 13.23
N SER A 144 -1.92 2.74 13.08
CA SER A 144 -1.69 1.40 12.53
C SER A 144 -2.11 0.27 13.49
N GLY A 145 -2.08 0.53 14.81
CA GLY A 145 -2.24 -0.50 15.83
C GLY A 145 -0.93 -1.19 16.22
N VAL A 146 0.19 -0.81 15.62
CA VAL A 146 1.53 -1.33 15.91
C VAL A 146 2.29 -0.33 16.77
N LEU A 147 2.98 -0.81 17.80
CA LEU A 147 3.75 0.03 18.71
C LEU A 147 5.19 0.21 18.24
N ASN A 148 5.76 1.39 18.44
CA ASN A 148 7.20 1.66 18.26
C ASN A 148 8.03 1.20 19.48
N ASP A 149 9.34 1.44 19.40
CA ASP A 149 10.32 1.11 20.46
C ASP A 149 10.04 1.82 21.80
N LYS A 150 9.27 2.91 21.77
CA LYS A 150 8.80 3.66 22.95
C LYS A 150 7.43 3.21 23.45
N GLY A 151 6.79 2.23 22.80
CA GLY A 151 5.45 1.76 23.16
C GLY A 151 4.32 2.69 22.68
N GLU A 152 4.58 3.58 21.74
CA GLU A 152 3.59 4.49 21.14
C GLU A 152 3.01 3.88 19.87
N ASN A 153 1.71 4.05 19.63
CA ASN A 153 1.07 3.52 18.43
C ASN A 153 1.50 4.31 17.19
N MET A 154 2.17 3.63 16.25
CA MET A 154 2.70 4.23 15.04
C MET A 154 1.58 4.75 14.14
N LYS A 155 1.84 5.91 13.54
CA LYS A 155 1.09 6.37 12.38
C LYS A 155 1.50 5.57 11.14
N PHE A 156 0.67 5.61 10.10
CA PHE A 156 0.93 4.83 8.88
C PHE A 156 2.19 5.25 8.12
N ASP A 157 2.57 6.53 8.17
CA ASP A 157 3.82 7.01 7.58
C ASP A 157 5.05 6.41 8.27
N GLU A 158 5.06 6.30 9.60
CA GLU A 158 6.11 5.63 10.36
C GLU A 158 6.09 4.10 10.14
N PHE A 159 4.91 3.50 10.25
CA PHE A 159 4.70 2.06 10.14
C PHE A 159 5.20 1.50 8.79
N PHE A 160 4.82 2.11 7.67
CA PHE A 160 5.21 1.63 6.34
C PHE A 160 6.68 1.96 5.97
N ARG A 161 7.38 2.76 6.78
CA ARG A 161 8.80 3.08 6.58
C ARG A 161 9.73 2.25 7.46
N THR A 162 9.16 1.33 8.21
CA THR A 162 9.88 0.52 9.19
C THR A 162 9.52 -0.94 8.96
N ASP A 163 10.51 -1.80 8.84
CA ASP A 163 10.28 -3.24 8.87
C ASP A 163 9.73 -3.65 10.25
N ARG A 164 8.83 -4.63 10.26
CA ARG A 164 8.12 -5.07 11.47
C ARG A 164 8.99 -5.91 12.40
N ASP A 165 9.94 -6.68 11.84
CA ASP A 165 10.60 -7.74 12.59
C ASP A 165 11.90 -7.24 13.28
N PHE A 166 12.60 -6.29 12.66
CA PHE A 166 13.89 -5.76 13.14
C PHE A 166 13.93 -4.24 13.28
N LEU A 167 12.81 -3.54 13.03
CA LEU A 167 12.71 -2.08 13.08
C LEU A 167 13.69 -1.37 12.13
N ILE A 168 14.03 -2.02 11.01
CA ILE A 168 14.95 -1.48 10.01
C ILE A 168 14.21 -0.45 9.15
N PRO A 169 14.76 0.77 8.97
CA PRO A 169 14.19 1.74 8.04
C PRO A 169 14.17 1.19 6.61
N LYS A 170 13.10 1.46 5.89
CA LYS A 170 12.93 1.05 4.49
C LYS A 170 12.27 2.14 3.64
N GLY A 171 12.45 2.00 2.34
CA GLY A 171 11.90 2.91 1.34
C GLY A 171 10.40 2.73 1.15
N ILE A 172 9.79 3.76 0.57
CA ILE A 172 8.37 3.76 0.20
C ILE A 172 8.19 4.36 -1.19
N VAL A 173 7.20 3.86 -1.93
CA VAL A 173 6.84 4.45 -3.22
C VAL A 173 5.76 5.50 -3.02
N LYS A 174 5.98 6.71 -3.55
CA LYS A 174 4.97 7.77 -3.65
C LYS A 174 4.38 7.75 -5.05
N LEU A 175 3.09 7.54 -5.18
CA LEU A 175 2.42 7.53 -6.48
C LEU A 175 2.14 8.96 -6.93
N VAL A 176 2.57 9.29 -8.15
CA VAL A 176 2.32 10.59 -8.77
C VAL A 176 1.51 10.44 -10.05
N LYS A 177 0.71 11.46 -10.37
CA LYS A 177 -0.04 11.52 -11.63
C LYS A 177 0.96 11.61 -12.79
N GLY A 178 0.75 10.79 -13.81
CA GLY A 178 1.54 10.75 -15.05
C GLY A 178 0.72 11.17 -16.26
#